data_AF-A0AAJ1IFX5-F1
#
_entry.id   AF-A0AAJ1IFX5-F1
#
_cell.length_a   1.000
_cell.length_b   1.000
_cell.length_c   1.000
_cell.angle_alpha   90.00
_cell.angle_beta   90.00
_cell.angle_gamma   90.00
#
_symmetry.space_group_name_H-M   'P 1'
#
loop_
_entity.id
_entity.type
_entity.pdbx_description
1 polymer ?
#
loop_
_entity_poly.entity_id
_entity_poly.type
_entity_poly.pdbx_seq_one_letter_code
_entity_poly.pdbx_strand_id
1 'polypeptide(L)'
;MSKILRLIFIPLLVFPAFAVTAEAVYIEDTGFVLEPPVGWTVLDVTDSRWTFQDFTGEAFMQIKIWPGDSWDSGQAVFDGVTGELAAKAEGEQYDLYGRDAVFGILDFASGGYEYSGYGLFTDGEDFDMAILSFASAEALPLLNDYVLSALDSFAFAPGLMLNPGPVSSYYLQSYTASQRIPASTVFEGEAVEWQVDGRAVEASQLVIEREAAILGDFKPDTEEGIEAWKRYYRLIYRDNYSRLDYPAALLKERLLQTEELDDTDESGSDTEDSSGSWFSSGSEKRRQSLRSSASKLSLDAPQRLLSWVQGFNYRRTGGSDLISPLAAAAFGDGDCDSRSLLYIILLNHYGVDSALMVSAVYSHAMAAVDTEGPGARINIDGRMLLVAETTDDVAIGMIASDMADPAKWTVISLMEKEPWN
;
A
#
# COMPACT_ATOMS: atom_id res chain seq x y z
N MET A 1 -9.45 -14.74 -68.37
CA MET A 1 -10.51 -13.79 -67.97
C MET A 1 -10.82 -14.02 -66.50
N SER A 2 -10.64 -12.93 -65.74
CA SER A 2 -10.80 -12.66 -64.30
C SER A 2 -11.44 -13.71 -63.38
N LYS A 3 -10.71 -14.08 -62.32
CA LYS A 3 -11.22 -14.76 -61.11
C LYS A 3 -11.77 -13.71 -60.14
N ILE A 4 -12.98 -13.96 -59.65
CA ILE A 4 -13.73 -13.11 -58.71
C ILE A 4 -13.01 -13.07 -57.36
N LEU A 5 -12.58 -11.88 -56.95
CA LEU A 5 -12.03 -11.58 -55.63
C LEU A 5 -13.19 -11.50 -54.64
N ARG A 6 -13.31 -12.47 -53.73
CA ARG A 6 -14.21 -12.36 -52.57
C ARG A 6 -13.49 -11.56 -51.48
N LEU A 7 -13.90 -10.30 -51.30
CA LEU A 7 -13.59 -9.56 -50.08
C LEU A 7 -14.30 -10.25 -48.91
N ILE A 8 -13.53 -10.80 -47.99
CA ILE A 8 -14.01 -11.22 -46.68
C ILE A 8 -14.03 -9.95 -45.82
N PHE A 9 -15.24 -9.49 -45.50
CA PHE A 9 -15.47 -8.40 -44.56
C PHE A 9 -15.31 -9.00 -43.15
N ILE A 10 -14.15 -8.78 -42.52
CA ILE A 10 -13.95 -9.09 -41.10
C ILE A 10 -14.63 -7.96 -40.32
N PRO A 11 -15.66 -8.22 -39.50
CA PRO A 11 -16.22 -7.18 -38.67
C PRO A 11 -15.18 -6.81 -37.61
N LEU A 12 -14.76 -5.54 -37.61
CA LEU A 12 -14.01 -4.93 -36.54
C LEU A 12 -14.91 -4.95 -35.29
N LEU A 13 -14.70 -5.90 -34.40
CA LEU A 13 -15.32 -5.92 -33.08
C LEU A 13 -14.71 -4.76 -32.29
N VAL A 14 -15.42 -3.63 -32.28
CA VAL A 14 -15.16 -2.53 -31.37
C VAL A 14 -15.61 -3.01 -30.00
N PHE A 15 -14.67 -3.53 -29.20
CA PHE A 15 -14.90 -3.68 -27.77
C PHE A 15 -15.06 -2.29 -27.16
N PRO A 16 -16.05 -2.06 -26.30
CA PRO A 16 -16.09 -0.81 -25.54
C PRO A 16 -14.81 -0.73 -24.71
N ALA A 17 -14.04 0.34 -24.90
CA ALA A 17 -12.97 0.69 -23.98
C ALA A 17 -13.63 0.93 -22.62
N PHE A 18 -13.46 -0.01 -21.69
CA PHE A 18 -13.86 0.21 -20.32
C PHE A 18 -12.88 1.23 -19.75
N ALA A 19 -13.36 2.43 -19.46
CA ALA A 19 -12.64 3.34 -18.60
C ALA A 19 -12.53 2.64 -17.24
N VAL A 20 -11.31 2.30 -16.84
CA VAL A 20 -11.07 1.71 -15.53
C VAL A 20 -11.21 2.88 -14.55
N THR A 21 -12.16 2.77 -13.62
CA THR A 21 -12.16 3.60 -12.40
C THR A 21 -10.83 3.36 -11.68
N ALA A 22 -10.43 4.15 -10.69
CA ALA A 22 -9.15 3.95 -10.00
C ALA A 22 -9.07 2.63 -9.19
N GLU A 23 -9.86 1.62 -9.52
CA GLU A 23 -9.92 0.32 -8.88
C GLU A 23 -8.74 -0.57 -9.28
N ALA A 24 -8.37 -1.47 -8.35
CA ALA A 24 -7.36 -2.47 -8.62
C ALA A 24 -7.83 -3.40 -9.76
N VAL A 25 -6.98 -3.54 -10.77
CA VAL A 25 -7.16 -4.50 -11.85
C VAL A 25 -6.58 -5.83 -11.40
N TYR A 26 -7.46 -6.82 -11.27
CA TYR A 26 -7.08 -8.20 -11.04
C TYR A 26 -7.07 -8.98 -12.35
N ILE A 27 -5.95 -9.63 -12.65
CA ILE A 27 -5.81 -10.50 -13.81
C ILE A 27 -6.06 -11.92 -13.34
N GLU A 28 -7.33 -12.37 -13.41
CA GLU A 28 -7.79 -13.65 -12.84
C GLU A 28 -6.92 -14.86 -13.25
N ASP A 29 -6.50 -14.92 -14.51
CA ASP A 29 -5.73 -16.05 -15.04
C ASP A 29 -4.31 -16.17 -14.45
N THR A 30 -3.74 -15.07 -13.95
CA THR A 30 -2.38 -15.03 -13.41
C THR A 30 -2.33 -14.75 -11.91
N GLY A 31 -3.42 -14.22 -11.34
CA GLY A 31 -3.46 -13.73 -9.96
C GLY A 31 -2.79 -12.36 -9.77
N PHE A 32 -2.39 -11.67 -10.83
CA PHE A 32 -1.72 -10.37 -10.71
C PHE A 32 -2.69 -9.29 -10.25
N VAL A 33 -2.17 -8.32 -9.50
CA VAL A 33 -2.90 -7.13 -9.11
C VAL A 33 -2.14 -5.89 -9.58
N LEU A 34 -2.86 -4.92 -10.12
CA LEU A 34 -2.31 -3.65 -10.58
C LEU A 34 -3.26 -2.51 -10.17
N GLU A 35 -2.73 -1.40 -9.68
CA GLU A 35 -3.51 -0.18 -9.41
C GLU A 35 -2.97 0.98 -10.26
N PRO A 36 -3.24 1.00 -11.58
CA PRO A 36 -2.68 2.03 -12.46
C PRO A 36 -3.23 3.42 -12.07
N PRO A 37 -2.54 4.53 -12.44
CA PRO A 37 -3.05 5.87 -12.17
C PRO A 37 -4.44 6.11 -12.77
N VAL A 38 -5.20 7.02 -12.17
CA VAL A 38 -6.57 7.34 -12.60
C VAL A 38 -6.57 7.78 -14.07
N GLY A 39 -7.54 7.26 -14.84
CA GLY A 39 -7.68 7.56 -16.27
C GLY A 39 -6.89 6.62 -17.19
N TRP A 40 -6.11 5.69 -16.65
CA TRP A 40 -5.52 4.62 -17.45
C TRP A 40 -6.59 3.60 -17.84
N THR A 41 -6.50 3.06 -19.06
CA THR A 41 -7.47 2.12 -19.61
C THR A 41 -6.79 0.92 -20.25
N VAL A 42 -7.50 -0.21 -20.30
CA VAL A 42 -7.01 -1.41 -20.99
C VAL A 42 -7.15 -1.21 -22.50
N LEU A 43 -6.03 -1.26 -23.22
CA LEU A 43 -5.97 -1.08 -24.67
C LEU A 43 -6.07 -2.41 -25.42
N ASP A 44 -5.36 -3.44 -24.97
CA ASP A 44 -5.30 -4.75 -25.62
C ASP A 44 -5.01 -5.87 -24.60
N VAL A 45 -5.66 -7.02 -24.79
CA VAL A 45 -5.47 -8.21 -23.94
C VAL A 45 -5.41 -9.45 -24.83
N THR A 46 -4.40 -10.27 -24.58
CA THR A 46 -4.22 -11.60 -25.16
C THR A 46 -3.86 -12.58 -24.04
N ASP A 47 -3.85 -13.89 -24.33
CA ASP A 47 -3.56 -14.95 -23.37
C ASP A 47 -2.24 -14.78 -22.59
N SER A 48 -1.28 -14.02 -23.12
CA SER A 48 0.04 -13.83 -22.52
C SER A 48 0.51 -12.37 -22.50
N ARG A 49 -0.39 -11.41 -22.76
CA ARG A 49 -0.03 -9.99 -22.85
C ARG A 49 -1.20 -9.08 -22.51
N TRP A 50 -0.93 -8.08 -21.67
CA TRP A 50 -1.85 -7.00 -21.34
C TRP A 50 -1.20 -5.66 -21.67
N THR A 51 -1.93 -4.75 -22.29
CA THR A 51 -1.47 -3.40 -22.58
C THR A 51 -2.48 -2.39 -22.04
N PHE A 52 -1.98 -1.45 -21.26
CA PHE A 52 -2.70 -0.32 -20.70
C PHE A 52 -2.17 0.96 -21.33
N GLN A 53 -3.04 1.96 -21.46
CA GLN A 53 -2.74 3.27 -22.00
C GLN A 53 -3.25 4.35 -21.06
N ASP A 54 -2.48 5.42 -20.89
CA ASP A 54 -2.90 6.59 -20.14
C ASP A 54 -3.99 7.41 -20.87
N PHE A 55 -4.51 8.44 -20.20
CA PHE A 55 -5.57 9.28 -20.74
C PHE A 55 -5.10 10.21 -21.88
N THR A 56 -3.79 10.44 -22.03
CA THR A 56 -3.24 11.26 -23.13
C THR A 56 -2.98 10.45 -24.39
N GLY A 57 -2.79 9.14 -24.25
CA GLY A 57 -2.39 8.24 -25.31
C GLY A 57 -0.88 8.23 -25.59
N GLU A 58 -0.09 8.90 -24.75
CA GLU A 58 1.37 9.03 -24.89
C GLU A 58 2.15 8.11 -23.92
N ALA A 59 1.50 7.54 -22.91
CA ALA A 59 2.10 6.58 -21.97
C ALA A 59 1.38 5.24 -21.97
N PHE A 60 2.16 4.18 -21.76
CA PHE A 60 1.73 2.80 -21.86
C PHE A 60 2.36 1.95 -20.75
N MET A 61 1.63 0.94 -20.32
CA MET A 61 2.19 -0.19 -19.59
C MET A 61 1.88 -1.46 -20.37
N GLN A 62 2.88 -2.32 -20.56
CA GLN A 62 2.71 -3.62 -21.16
C GLN A 62 3.25 -4.71 -20.25
N ILE A 63 2.42 -5.70 -19.94
CA ILE A 63 2.81 -6.92 -19.25
C ILE A 63 2.87 -8.03 -20.28
N LYS A 64 3.97 -8.77 -20.35
CA LYS A 64 4.13 -9.97 -21.19
C LYS A 64 4.66 -11.10 -20.32
N ILE A 65 4.02 -12.26 -20.43
CA ILE A 65 4.41 -13.47 -19.72
C ILE A 65 4.82 -14.57 -20.71
N TRP A 66 5.68 -15.46 -20.23
CA TRP A 66 6.06 -16.71 -20.89
C TRP A 66 5.86 -17.87 -19.89
N PRO A 67 5.76 -19.12 -20.36
CA PRO A 67 5.79 -20.28 -19.45
C PRO A 67 7.01 -20.20 -18.52
N GLY A 68 6.86 -20.66 -17.28
CA GLY A 68 7.97 -20.68 -16.32
C GLY A 68 9.17 -21.46 -16.83
N ASP A 69 10.35 -21.08 -16.34
CA ASP A 69 11.64 -21.62 -16.75
C ASP A 69 11.92 -21.48 -18.27
N SER A 70 11.30 -20.51 -18.96
CA SER A 70 11.65 -20.18 -20.35
C SER A 70 13.01 -19.49 -20.45
N TRP A 71 13.44 -18.84 -19.37
CA TRP A 71 14.69 -18.12 -19.21
C TRP A 71 15.39 -18.54 -17.92
N ASP A 72 16.73 -18.52 -17.93
CA ASP A 72 17.53 -19.00 -16.79
C ASP A 72 17.65 -17.98 -15.64
N SER A 73 17.24 -16.72 -15.85
CA SER A 73 17.28 -15.64 -14.86
C SER A 73 16.53 -14.39 -15.33
N GLY A 74 16.21 -13.48 -14.40
CA GLY A 74 15.70 -12.15 -14.71
C GLY A 74 16.62 -11.35 -15.65
N GLN A 75 17.94 -11.54 -15.56
CA GLN A 75 18.90 -10.97 -16.52
C GLN A 75 18.72 -11.53 -17.93
N ALA A 76 18.48 -12.83 -18.07
CA ALA A 76 18.26 -13.45 -19.36
C ALA A 76 16.95 -12.93 -20.00
N VAL A 77 15.90 -12.72 -19.19
CA VAL A 77 14.65 -12.07 -19.64
C VAL A 77 14.94 -10.63 -20.11
N PHE A 78 15.69 -9.85 -19.34
CA PHE A 78 16.07 -8.48 -19.71
C PHE A 78 16.85 -8.43 -21.03
N ASP A 79 17.92 -9.23 -21.16
CA ASP A 79 18.76 -9.26 -22.37
C ASP A 79 17.95 -9.71 -23.60
N GLY A 80 17.07 -10.70 -23.41
CA GLY A 80 16.19 -11.21 -24.46
C GLY A 80 15.20 -10.17 -24.96
N VAL A 81 14.45 -9.56 -24.05
CA VAL A 81 13.40 -8.57 -24.40
C VAL A 81 14.00 -7.29 -24.97
N THR A 82 15.06 -6.76 -24.36
CA THR A 82 15.72 -5.55 -24.87
C THR A 82 16.39 -5.80 -26.23
N GLY A 83 16.92 -7.01 -26.45
CA GLY A 83 17.42 -7.46 -27.75
C GLY A 83 16.33 -7.55 -28.82
N GLU A 84 15.15 -8.09 -28.51
CA GLU A 84 14.00 -8.13 -29.42
C GLU A 84 13.52 -6.73 -29.83
N LEU A 85 13.54 -5.79 -28.87
CA LEU A 85 13.17 -4.39 -29.11
C LEU A 85 14.27 -3.58 -29.81
N ALA A 86 15.47 -4.13 -29.96
CA ALA A 86 16.67 -3.38 -30.33
C ALA A 86 16.85 -2.11 -29.46
N ALA A 87 16.51 -2.23 -28.18
CA ALA A 87 16.53 -1.13 -27.22
C ALA A 87 17.95 -0.79 -26.80
N LYS A 88 18.19 0.49 -26.52
CA LYS A 88 19.32 0.93 -25.70
C LYS A 88 18.86 0.87 -24.25
N ALA A 89 19.43 -0.04 -23.45
CA ALA A 89 18.97 -0.27 -22.10
C ALA A 89 20.13 -0.43 -21.09
N GLU A 90 19.87 -0.01 -19.85
CA GLU A 90 20.69 -0.27 -18.68
C GLU A 90 19.81 -0.97 -17.64
N GLY A 91 20.34 -2.00 -16.99
CA GLY A 91 19.58 -2.82 -16.04
C GLY A 91 20.39 -3.12 -14.79
N GLU A 92 19.72 -3.11 -13.64
CA GLU A 92 20.29 -3.48 -12.36
C GLU A 92 19.49 -4.60 -11.69
N GLN A 93 20.20 -5.62 -11.21
CA GLN A 93 19.61 -6.76 -10.51
C GLN A 93 19.26 -6.42 -9.06
N TYR A 94 18.14 -6.93 -8.58
CA TYR A 94 17.69 -6.81 -7.19
C TYR A 94 16.74 -7.97 -6.84
N ASP A 95 16.55 -8.22 -5.54
CA ASP A 95 15.60 -9.23 -5.07
C ASP A 95 14.20 -8.61 -5.01
N LEU A 96 13.24 -9.18 -5.75
CA LEU A 96 11.84 -8.79 -5.64
C LEU A 96 11.04 -9.94 -5.03
N TYR A 97 10.97 -9.95 -3.69
CA TYR A 97 10.23 -10.95 -2.92
C TYR A 97 10.74 -12.39 -3.15
N GLY A 98 12.06 -12.57 -3.19
CA GLY A 98 12.70 -13.86 -3.44
C GLY A 98 12.81 -14.24 -4.91
N ARG A 99 12.39 -13.36 -5.84
CA ARG A 99 12.61 -13.53 -7.28
C ARG A 99 13.81 -12.70 -7.74
N ASP A 100 14.63 -13.28 -8.60
CA ASP A 100 15.67 -12.52 -9.31
C ASP A 100 14.97 -11.57 -10.29
N ALA A 101 15.23 -10.28 -10.13
CA ALA A 101 14.57 -9.24 -10.90
C ALA A 101 15.60 -8.22 -11.41
N VAL A 102 15.35 -7.70 -12.61
CA VAL A 102 16.08 -6.57 -13.17
C VAL A 102 15.14 -5.38 -13.26
N PHE A 103 15.56 -4.25 -12.68
CA PHE A 103 14.97 -2.95 -12.99
C PHE A 103 15.74 -2.33 -14.14
N GLY A 104 15.05 -2.07 -15.25
CA GLY A 104 15.63 -1.57 -16.49
C GLY A 104 15.20 -0.14 -16.80
N ILE A 105 16.12 0.65 -17.35
CA ILE A 105 15.86 1.90 -18.03
C ILE A 105 16.07 1.65 -19.52
N LEU A 106 15.11 2.00 -20.37
CA LEU A 106 15.13 1.66 -21.79
C LEU A 106 14.72 2.81 -22.70
N ASP A 107 15.43 2.93 -23.82
CA ASP A 107 15.08 3.74 -24.99
C ASP A 107 14.91 2.81 -26.20
N PHE A 108 13.82 2.94 -26.95
CA PHE A 108 13.57 2.11 -28.14
C PHE A 108 12.66 2.79 -29.17
N ALA A 109 12.76 2.35 -30.42
CA ALA A 109 11.93 2.84 -31.51
C ALA A 109 10.91 1.78 -31.94
N SER A 110 9.64 2.17 -32.09
CA SER A 110 8.59 1.28 -32.59
C SER A 110 7.55 2.05 -33.40
N GLY A 111 7.11 1.49 -34.53
CA GLY A 111 6.08 2.10 -35.37
C GLY A 111 6.43 3.48 -35.93
N GLY A 112 7.71 3.87 -35.96
CA GLY A 112 8.17 5.20 -36.37
C GLY A 112 8.19 6.25 -35.25
N TYR A 113 7.96 5.84 -34.00
CA TYR A 113 8.01 6.68 -32.81
C TYR A 113 9.14 6.23 -31.88
N GLU A 114 9.69 7.18 -31.13
CA GLU A 114 10.71 6.93 -30.11
C GLU A 114 10.04 6.90 -28.73
N TYR A 115 10.39 5.90 -27.94
CA TYR A 115 9.86 5.67 -26.60
C TYR A 115 10.99 5.55 -25.59
N SER A 116 10.72 6.03 -24.38
CA SER A 116 11.63 5.92 -23.24
C SER A 116 10.83 5.53 -22.00
N GLY A 117 11.43 4.75 -21.10
CA GLY A 117 10.76 4.34 -19.88
C GLY A 117 11.53 3.32 -19.06
N TYR A 118 10.77 2.53 -18.31
CA TYR A 118 11.26 1.61 -17.30
C TYR A 118 10.72 0.21 -17.52
N GLY A 119 11.42 -0.79 -16.99
CA GLY A 119 10.96 -2.16 -17.05
C GLY A 119 11.30 -2.98 -15.81
N LEU A 120 10.45 -3.96 -15.53
CA LEU A 120 10.68 -5.04 -14.59
C LEU A 120 10.82 -6.33 -15.39
N PHE A 121 11.90 -7.06 -15.16
CA PHE A 121 12.16 -8.34 -15.83
C PHE A 121 12.50 -9.38 -14.77
N THR A 122 11.84 -10.53 -14.81
CA THR A 122 12.00 -11.55 -13.77
C THR A 122 11.69 -12.93 -14.34
N ASP A 123 12.43 -13.93 -13.87
CA ASP A 123 12.11 -15.33 -14.10
C ASP A 123 11.22 -15.90 -12.97
N GLY A 124 10.67 -17.08 -13.21
CA GLY A 124 10.03 -17.84 -12.15
C GLY A 124 9.48 -19.20 -12.60
N GLU A 125 9.27 -20.07 -11.60
CA GLU A 125 8.79 -21.45 -11.82
C GLU A 125 7.42 -21.49 -12.53
N ASP A 126 6.53 -20.53 -12.23
CA ASP A 126 5.20 -20.46 -12.83
C ASP A 126 5.21 -19.72 -14.18
N PHE A 127 5.97 -18.63 -14.26
CA PHE A 127 6.09 -17.77 -15.44
C PHE A 127 7.35 -16.91 -15.35
N ASP A 128 7.89 -16.62 -16.52
CA ASP A 128 8.83 -15.51 -16.71
C ASP A 128 8.04 -14.30 -17.20
N MET A 129 8.50 -13.10 -16.87
CA MET A 129 7.72 -11.89 -17.11
C MET A 129 8.58 -10.67 -17.43
N ALA A 130 8.05 -9.84 -18.32
CA ALA A 130 8.49 -8.48 -18.53
C ALA A 130 7.31 -7.53 -18.38
N ILE A 131 7.48 -6.49 -17.57
CA ILE A 131 6.59 -5.33 -17.51
C ILE A 131 7.36 -4.15 -18.04
N LEU A 132 6.87 -3.51 -19.09
CA LEU A 132 7.40 -2.26 -19.62
C LEU A 132 6.42 -1.15 -19.30
N SER A 133 6.88 -0.09 -18.65
CA SER A 133 6.10 1.14 -18.46
C SER A 133 6.88 2.27 -19.13
N PHE A 134 6.30 2.88 -20.17
CA PHE A 134 7.03 3.81 -21.02
C PHE A 134 6.11 4.87 -21.61
N ALA A 135 6.70 5.97 -22.06
CA ALA A 135 6.00 7.02 -22.79
C ALA A 135 6.75 7.37 -24.07
N SER A 136 6.13 8.15 -24.96
CA SER A 136 6.88 8.78 -26.04
C SER A 136 8.03 9.59 -25.44
N ALA A 137 9.20 9.56 -26.09
CA ALA A 137 10.41 10.18 -25.53
C ALA A 137 10.24 11.69 -25.27
N GLU A 138 9.36 12.36 -26.03
CA GLU A 138 9.00 13.76 -25.84
C GLU A 138 8.09 13.98 -24.62
N ALA A 139 7.16 13.05 -24.34
CA ALA A 139 6.21 13.18 -23.24
C ALA A 139 6.75 12.66 -21.89
N LEU A 140 7.75 11.77 -21.90
CA LEU A 140 8.29 11.16 -20.68
C LEU A 140 8.63 12.17 -19.57
N PRO A 141 9.29 13.32 -19.83
CA PRO A 141 9.59 14.28 -18.75
C PRO A 141 8.36 14.81 -18.01
N LEU A 142 7.18 14.80 -18.64
CA LEU A 142 5.91 15.21 -18.05
C LEU A 142 5.15 14.03 -17.42
N LEU A 143 5.30 12.83 -17.98
CA LEU A 143 4.57 11.62 -17.57
C LEU A 143 5.39 10.67 -16.70
N ASN A 144 6.62 11.05 -16.33
CA ASN A 144 7.56 10.20 -15.62
C ASN A 144 6.97 9.60 -14.34
N ASP A 145 6.29 10.43 -13.56
CA ASP A 145 5.68 9.99 -12.30
C ASP A 145 4.55 8.99 -12.54
N TYR A 146 3.72 9.20 -13.57
CA TYR A 146 2.69 8.25 -13.98
C TYR A 146 3.28 6.91 -14.43
N VAL A 147 4.34 6.94 -15.24
CA VAL A 147 5.01 5.75 -15.76
C VAL A 147 5.61 4.93 -14.60
N LEU A 148 6.32 5.58 -13.68
CA LEU A 148 6.88 4.92 -12.50
C LEU A 148 5.80 4.42 -11.55
N SER A 149 4.77 5.23 -11.27
CA SER A 149 3.66 4.87 -10.38
C SER A 149 2.87 3.67 -10.91
N ALA A 150 2.63 3.62 -12.23
CA ALA A 150 2.02 2.48 -12.86
C ALA A 150 2.86 1.22 -12.59
N LEU A 151 4.16 1.25 -12.88
CA LEU A 151 5.05 0.10 -12.65
C LEU A 151 5.11 -0.30 -11.17
N ASP A 152 5.15 0.67 -10.26
CA ASP A 152 5.22 0.44 -8.82
C ASP A 152 3.91 -0.11 -8.24
N SER A 153 2.78 0.13 -8.92
CA SER A 153 1.48 -0.40 -8.49
C SER A 153 1.29 -1.90 -8.73
N PHE A 154 2.22 -2.57 -9.43
CA PHE A 154 2.11 -4.00 -9.73
C PHE A 154 2.42 -4.89 -8.52
N ALA A 155 1.67 -5.98 -8.35
CA ALA A 155 1.96 -7.06 -7.43
C ALA A 155 1.69 -8.43 -8.09
N PHE A 156 2.55 -9.42 -7.84
CA PHE A 156 2.39 -10.77 -8.39
C PHE A 156 1.19 -11.53 -7.84
N ALA A 157 0.67 -11.13 -6.68
CA ALA A 157 -0.45 -11.78 -6.02
C ALA A 157 -1.13 -10.80 -5.05
N PRO A 158 -2.41 -11.02 -4.69
CA PRO A 158 -3.10 -10.20 -3.70
C PRO A 158 -2.36 -10.12 -2.36
N GLY A 159 -1.72 -11.21 -1.92
CA GLY A 159 -0.93 -11.23 -0.68
C GLY A 159 0.31 -10.32 -0.69
N LEU A 160 0.77 -9.88 -1.87
CA LEU A 160 1.89 -8.95 -2.01
C LEU A 160 1.43 -7.49 -2.15
N MET A 161 0.13 -7.22 -2.19
CA MET A 161 -0.42 -5.84 -2.22
C MET A 161 -0.16 -5.04 -0.95
N LEU A 162 0.32 -5.67 0.12
CA LEU A 162 0.73 -4.99 1.36
C LEU A 162 2.25 -4.87 1.49
N ASN A 163 2.96 -5.00 0.37
CA ASN A 163 4.39 -4.79 0.28
C ASN A 163 4.72 -3.68 -0.74
N PRO A 164 5.91 -3.05 -0.61
CA PRO A 164 6.42 -2.09 -1.57
C PRO A 164 6.27 -2.52 -3.04
N GLY A 165 6.06 -1.58 -3.94
CA GLY A 165 6.06 -1.89 -5.36
C GLY A 165 7.45 -2.27 -5.90
N PRO A 166 7.54 -2.74 -7.15
CA PRO A 166 8.83 -3.04 -7.79
C PRO A 166 9.83 -1.89 -7.79
N VAL A 167 9.38 -0.67 -8.06
CA VAL A 167 10.23 0.54 -8.12
C VAL A 167 10.71 0.92 -6.72
N SER A 168 9.81 0.94 -5.75
CA SER A 168 10.14 1.24 -4.35
C SER A 168 11.08 0.18 -3.74
N SER A 169 10.89 -1.09 -4.12
CA SER A 169 11.76 -2.21 -3.71
C SER A 169 13.15 -2.13 -4.33
N TYR A 170 13.23 -1.71 -5.60
CA TYR A 170 14.50 -1.42 -6.26
C TYR A 170 15.25 -0.30 -5.54
N TYR A 171 14.60 0.86 -5.31
CA TYR A 171 15.24 1.97 -4.60
C TYR A 171 15.79 1.56 -3.23
N LEU A 172 15.05 0.77 -2.46
CA LEU A 172 15.53 0.26 -1.16
C LEU A 172 16.88 -0.48 -1.25
N GLN A 173 17.15 -1.16 -2.36
CA GLN A 173 18.32 -2.02 -2.55
C GLN A 173 19.46 -1.34 -3.30
N SER A 174 19.20 -0.32 -4.12
CA SER A 174 20.22 0.41 -4.89
C SER A 174 21.21 1.21 -4.04
N TYR A 175 20.86 1.55 -2.80
CA TYR A 175 21.76 2.30 -1.91
C TYR A 175 22.87 1.41 -1.32
N THR A 176 24.12 1.84 -1.52
CA THR A 176 25.36 1.04 -1.31
C THR A 176 25.75 0.75 0.14
N ALA A 177 25.13 1.38 1.14
CA ALA A 177 25.38 1.09 2.55
C ALA A 177 24.08 1.05 3.36
N SER A 178 23.88 -0.03 4.11
CA SER A 178 22.79 -0.14 5.10
C SER A 178 22.92 0.98 6.13
N GLN A 179 21.94 1.87 6.20
CA GLN A 179 21.86 2.94 7.20
C GLN A 179 20.84 2.56 8.27
N ARG A 180 21.27 1.80 9.29
CA ARG A 180 20.44 1.58 10.48
C ARG A 180 20.49 2.83 11.34
N ILE A 181 19.34 3.49 11.48
CA ILE A 181 19.18 4.70 12.27
C ILE A 181 18.54 4.30 13.60
N PRO A 182 19.16 4.61 14.75
CA PRO A 182 18.51 4.44 16.04
C PRO A 182 17.23 5.26 16.10
N ALA A 183 16.13 4.60 16.45
CA ALA A 183 14.83 5.19 16.66
C ALA A 183 14.38 4.87 18.09
N SER A 184 13.68 5.81 18.72
CA SER A 184 13.05 5.57 20.01
C SER A 184 11.73 6.31 20.07
N THR A 185 10.78 5.69 20.77
CA THR A 185 9.50 6.31 21.06
C THR A 185 9.12 6.06 22.51
N VAL A 186 8.22 6.87 23.06
CA VAL A 186 7.66 6.66 24.39
C VAL A 186 6.26 6.10 24.22
N PHE A 187 6.05 4.86 24.65
CA PHE A 187 4.76 4.18 24.62
C PHE A 187 4.38 3.83 26.05
N GLU A 188 3.22 4.30 26.51
CA GLU A 188 2.73 4.09 27.88
C GLU A 188 3.70 4.54 28.99
N GLY A 189 4.43 5.62 28.72
CA GLY A 189 5.41 6.16 29.66
C GLY A 189 6.75 5.43 29.68
N GLU A 190 6.92 4.37 28.88
CA GLU A 190 8.17 3.63 28.74
C GLU A 190 8.84 3.87 27.39
N ALA A 191 10.17 3.86 27.39
CA ALA A 191 10.95 3.95 26.16
C ALA A 191 10.91 2.62 25.39
N VAL A 192 10.60 2.70 24.10
CA VAL A 192 10.69 1.60 23.14
C VAL A 192 11.76 1.97 22.13
N GLU A 193 12.91 1.29 22.22
CA GLU A 193 14.05 1.51 21.33
C GLU A 193 14.05 0.51 20.18
N TRP A 194 14.39 0.99 18.98
CA TRP A 194 14.47 0.17 17.79
C TRP A 194 15.43 0.77 16.74
N GLN A 195 15.55 0.10 15.60
CA GLN A 195 16.38 0.56 14.49
C GLN A 195 15.53 0.59 13.22
N VAL A 196 15.51 1.75 12.56
CA VAL A 196 14.85 1.90 11.25
C VAL A 196 15.89 1.86 10.13
N ASP A 197 15.55 1.28 8.98
CA ASP A 197 16.39 1.43 7.78
C ASP A 197 16.15 2.81 7.18
N GLY A 198 17.16 3.67 7.17
CA GLY A 198 17.08 5.00 6.56
C GLY A 198 16.69 4.96 5.08
N ARG A 199 17.07 3.89 4.37
CA ARG A 199 16.70 3.68 2.97
C ARG A 199 15.22 3.38 2.81
N ALA A 200 14.62 2.69 3.77
CA ALA A 200 13.18 2.42 3.75
C ALA A 200 12.38 3.70 4.02
N VAL A 201 12.89 4.58 4.88
CA VAL A 201 12.31 5.91 5.10
C VAL A 201 12.39 6.75 3.83
N GLU A 202 13.55 6.80 3.18
CA GLU A 202 13.75 7.55 1.94
C GLU A 202 12.90 7.00 0.78
N ALA A 203 12.93 5.69 0.54
CA ALA A 203 12.14 5.04 -0.51
C ALA A 203 10.63 5.28 -0.31
N SER A 204 10.13 5.16 0.92
CA SER A 204 8.73 5.45 1.24
C SER A 204 8.38 6.92 0.98
N GLN A 205 9.28 7.85 1.31
CA GLN A 205 9.06 9.27 1.00
C GLN A 205 9.05 9.53 -0.51
N LEU A 206 9.89 8.85 -1.30
CA LEU A 206 9.87 8.97 -2.77
C LEU A 206 8.53 8.53 -3.37
N VAL A 207 7.92 7.47 -2.84
CA VAL A 207 6.57 7.06 -3.23
C VAL A 207 5.58 8.18 -2.93
N ILE A 208 5.59 8.73 -1.71
CA ILE A 208 4.68 9.80 -1.30
C ILE A 208 4.81 11.03 -2.21
N GLU A 209 6.02 11.50 -2.48
CA GLU A 209 6.23 12.68 -3.33
C GLU A 209 5.76 12.42 -4.77
N ARG A 210 6.03 11.23 -5.32
CA ARG A 210 5.58 10.85 -6.67
C ARG A 210 4.06 10.79 -6.77
N GLU A 211 3.41 10.15 -5.80
CA GLU A 211 1.95 10.05 -5.80
C GLU A 211 1.28 11.40 -5.52
N ALA A 212 1.91 12.28 -4.74
CA ALA A 212 1.44 13.64 -4.52
C ALA A 212 1.53 14.50 -5.79
N ALA A 213 2.61 14.33 -6.58
CA ALA A 213 2.74 15.00 -7.88
C ALA A 213 1.60 14.59 -8.84
N ILE A 214 1.28 13.30 -8.90
CA ILE A 214 0.15 12.77 -9.68
C ILE A 214 -1.18 13.34 -9.17
N LEU A 215 -1.42 13.29 -7.85
CA LEU A 215 -2.64 13.82 -7.24
C LEU A 215 -2.84 15.32 -7.56
N GLY A 216 -1.75 16.08 -7.64
CA GLY A 216 -1.75 17.52 -7.96
C GLY A 216 -2.36 17.88 -9.31
N ASP A 217 -2.45 16.94 -10.25
CA ASP A 217 -3.09 17.15 -11.56
C ASP A 217 -4.62 17.10 -11.50
N PHE A 218 -5.19 16.60 -10.40
CA PHE A 218 -6.64 16.40 -10.26
C PHE A 218 -7.30 17.50 -9.42
N LYS A 219 -8.58 17.76 -9.71
CA LYS A 219 -9.39 18.72 -8.95
C LYS A 219 -10.06 18.03 -7.76
N PRO A 220 -9.82 18.44 -6.50
CA PRO A 220 -10.29 17.72 -5.31
C PRO A 220 -11.81 17.43 -5.28
N ASP A 221 -12.65 18.32 -5.81
CA ASP A 221 -14.11 18.20 -5.74
C ASP A 221 -14.75 17.49 -6.96
N THR A 222 -13.94 16.82 -7.79
CA THR A 222 -14.41 16.03 -8.95
C THR A 222 -14.41 14.55 -8.61
N GLU A 223 -15.20 13.76 -9.34
CA GLU A 223 -15.22 12.30 -9.18
C GLU A 223 -13.82 11.72 -9.40
N GLU A 224 -13.14 12.13 -10.46
CA GLU A 224 -11.77 11.71 -10.76
C GLU A 224 -10.77 12.15 -9.69
N GLY A 225 -10.94 13.36 -9.13
CA GLY A 225 -10.08 13.83 -8.05
C GLY A 225 -10.29 13.08 -6.74
N ILE A 226 -11.52 12.70 -6.41
CA ILE A 226 -11.81 11.85 -5.25
C ILE A 226 -11.16 10.47 -5.44
N GLU A 227 -11.26 9.88 -6.64
CA GLU A 227 -10.64 8.60 -6.95
C GLU A 227 -9.10 8.67 -6.94
N ALA A 228 -8.51 9.75 -7.46
CA ALA A 228 -7.07 9.99 -7.37
C ALA A 228 -6.62 10.13 -5.91
N TRP A 229 -7.42 10.81 -5.08
CA TRP A 229 -7.12 10.99 -3.66
C TRP A 229 -7.20 9.67 -2.88
N LYS A 230 -8.18 8.81 -3.19
CA LYS A 230 -8.24 7.44 -2.66
C LYS A 230 -7.00 6.62 -3.03
N ARG A 231 -6.62 6.65 -4.31
CA ARG A 231 -5.45 5.92 -4.81
C ARG A 231 -4.16 6.42 -4.16
N TYR A 232 -3.99 7.73 -4.00
CA TYR A 232 -2.84 8.33 -3.31
C TYR A 232 -2.59 7.68 -1.95
N TYR A 233 -3.60 7.61 -1.08
CA TYR A 233 -3.43 6.98 0.23
C TYR A 233 -3.29 5.46 0.17
N ARG A 234 -3.96 4.77 -0.75
CA ARG A 234 -3.78 3.31 -0.90
C ARG A 234 -2.35 2.93 -1.26
N LEU A 235 -1.70 3.69 -2.15
CA LEU A 235 -0.31 3.42 -2.52
C LEU A 235 0.65 3.68 -1.36
N ILE A 236 0.44 4.76 -0.58
CA ILE A 236 1.24 5.03 0.62
C ILE A 236 1.03 3.96 1.69
N TYR A 237 -0.23 3.58 1.92
CA TYR A 237 -0.61 2.54 2.87
C TYR A 237 0.07 1.21 2.50
N ARG A 238 -0.07 0.78 1.25
CA ARG A 238 0.57 -0.43 0.71
C ARG A 238 2.09 -0.42 0.90
N ASP A 239 2.76 0.67 0.52
CA ASP A 239 4.22 0.74 0.62
C ASP A 239 4.70 0.67 2.07
N ASN A 240 3.93 1.24 3.01
CA ASN A 240 4.33 1.30 4.42
C ASN A 240 3.88 0.13 5.27
N TYR A 241 2.90 -0.68 4.81
CA TYR A 241 2.29 -1.72 5.62
C TYR A 241 3.33 -2.73 6.16
N SER A 242 4.06 -3.41 5.27
CA SER A 242 5.09 -4.39 5.70
C SER A 242 6.34 -3.72 6.28
N ARG A 243 6.62 -2.46 5.93
CA ARG A 243 7.70 -1.69 6.57
C ARG A 243 7.45 -1.47 8.07
N LEU A 244 6.19 -1.48 8.48
CA LEU A 244 5.76 -1.32 9.87
C LEU A 244 5.58 -2.64 10.63
N ASP A 245 5.86 -3.81 10.03
CA ASP A 245 5.75 -5.12 10.69
C ASP A 245 6.48 -5.16 12.04
N TYR A 246 7.74 -4.71 12.05
CA TYR A 246 8.59 -4.74 13.24
C TYR A 246 8.12 -3.77 14.34
N PRO A 247 7.91 -2.46 14.09
CA PRO A 247 7.38 -1.57 15.12
C PRO A 247 5.97 -1.97 15.58
N ALA A 248 5.12 -2.49 14.69
CA ALA A 248 3.81 -3.04 15.08
C ALA A 248 3.97 -4.22 16.05
N ALA A 249 4.85 -5.17 15.76
CA ALA A 249 5.12 -6.30 16.66
C ALA A 249 5.64 -5.84 18.03
N LEU A 250 6.56 -4.87 18.07
CA LEU A 250 7.09 -4.31 19.32
C LEU A 250 6.01 -3.66 20.17
N LEU A 251 5.18 -2.80 19.57
CA LEU A 251 4.10 -2.13 20.30
C LEU A 251 3.04 -3.14 20.76
N LYS A 252 2.73 -4.16 19.95
CA LYS A 252 1.83 -5.25 20.33
C LYS A 252 2.33 -6.03 21.54
N GLU A 253 3.63 -6.35 21.58
CA GLU A 253 4.25 -7.04 22.71
C GLU A 253 4.11 -6.21 23.99
N ARG A 254 4.33 -4.89 23.92
CA ARG A 254 4.11 -4.00 25.06
C ARG A 254 2.66 -3.96 25.50
N LEU A 255 1.73 -3.85 24.55
CA LEU A 255 0.30 -3.86 24.86
C LEU A 255 -0.12 -5.10 25.65
N LEU A 256 0.41 -6.29 25.27
CA LEU A 256 0.17 -7.57 25.93
C LEU A 256 0.82 -7.68 27.31
N GLN A 257 2.04 -7.15 27.49
CA GLN A 257 2.73 -7.16 28.79
C GLN A 257 1.98 -6.36 29.86
N THR A 258 1.45 -5.19 29.50
CA THR A 258 0.66 -4.36 30.43
C THR A 258 -0.62 -5.06 30.88
N GLU A 259 -1.30 -5.81 29.99
CA GLU A 259 -2.50 -6.57 30.35
C GLU A 259 -2.22 -7.72 31.33
N GLU A 260 -1.11 -8.44 31.15
CA GLU A 260 -0.73 -9.51 32.09
C GLU A 260 -0.49 -8.97 33.51
N LEU A 261 0.04 -7.74 33.63
CA LEU A 261 0.25 -7.09 34.92
C LEU A 261 -1.08 -6.72 35.59
N ASP A 262 -2.01 -6.12 34.85
CA ASP A 262 -3.34 -5.74 35.38
C ASP A 262 -4.15 -6.97 35.83
N ASP A 263 -4.12 -8.07 35.06
CA ASP A 263 -4.83 -9.31 35.42
C ASP A 263 -4.21 -9.99 36.66
N THR A 264 -2.89 -9.85 36.89
CA THR A 264 -2.26 -10.39 38.11
C THR A 264 -2.66 -9.65 39.38
N ASP A 265 -2.87 -8.34 39.31
CA ASP A 265 -3.28 -7.54 40.47
C ASP A 265 -4.76 -7.75 40.83
N GLU A 266 -5.65 -8.05 39.86
CA GLU A 266 -7.05 -8.40 40.13
C GLU A 266 -7.24 -9.82 40.67
N SER A 267 -6.32 -10.75 40.39
CA SER A 267 -6.37 -12.14 40.89
C SER A 267 -5.85 -12.32 42.33
N GLY A 268 -5.41 -11.24 42.98
CA GLY A 268 -4.84 -11.21 44.33
C GLY A 268 -5.82 -11.31 45.50
N SER A 269 -7.10 -11.66 45.27
CA SER A 269 -8.06 -11.92 46.34
C SER A 269 -8.97 -13.09 46.05
N ASP A 270 -8.48 -14.32 46.15
CA ASP A 270 -9.36 -15.45 46.46
C ASP A 270 -8.63 -16.52 47.27
N THR A 271 -9.21 -16.78 48.43
CA THR A 271 -8.84 -17.76 49.44
C THR A 271 -8.71 -19.18 48.87
N GLU A 272 -7.68 -19.88 49.37
CA GLU A 272 -7.44 -21.30 49.19
C GLU A 272 -8.71 -22.14 49.40
N ASP A 273 -9.07 -22.95 48.40
CA ASP A 273 -9.66 -24.26 48.70
C ASP A 273 -9.19 -25.31 47.70
N SER A 274 -8.51 -26.32 48.24
CA SER A 274 -7.87 -27.38 47.49
C SER A 274 -8.87 -28.51 47.19
N SER A 275 -9.01 -28.91 45.93
CA SER A 275 -8.92 -30.33 45.51
C SER A 275 -9.26 -30.51 44.02
N GLY A 276 -8.42 -31.27 43.31
CA GLY A 276 -8.86 -32.06 42.15
C GLY A 276 -8.22 -31.75 40.79
N SER A 277 -7.47 -32.76 40.29
CA SER A 277 -7.11 -33.03 38.88
C SER A 277 -5.96 -32.23 38.25
N TRP A 278 -4.80 -32.88 38.18
CA TRP A 278 -3.49 -32.27 37.85
C TRP A 278 -2.92 -32.63 36.47
N PHE A 279 -3.65 -33.35 35.60
CA PHE A 279 -3.11 -33.77 34.29
C PHE A 279 -4.14 -33.64 33.16
N SER A 280 -4.44 -32.41 32.75
CA SER A 280 -4.81 -32.01 31.36
C SER A 280 -5.16 -30.51 31.24
N SER A 281 -5.45 -29.83 32.35
CA SER A 281 -6.07 -28.49 32.37
C SER A 281 -5.13 -27.31 32.03
N GLY A 282 -3.81 -27.49 32.13
CA GLY A 282 -2.85 -26.38 31.95
C GLY A 282 -2.74 -25.85 30.52
N SER A 283 -2.83 -26.74 29.52
CA SER A 283 -2.70 -26.34 28.10
C SER A 283 -3.96 -25.65 27.56
N GLU A 284 -5.13 -26.07 28.07
CA GLU A 284 -6.44 -25.57 27.66
C GLU A 284 -6.78 -24.27 28.37
N LYS A 285 -6.47 -24.16 29.67
CA LYS A 285 -6.54 -22.89 30.41
C LYS A 285 -5.60 -21.84 29.83
N ARG A 286 -4.35 -22.21 29.48
CA ARG A 286 -3.40 -21.26 28.84
C ARG A 286 -3.87 -20.84 27.45
N ARG A 287 -4.44 -21.73 26.64
CA ARG A 287 -5.05 -21.37 25.35
C ARG A 287 -6.29 -20.48 25.50
N GLN A 288 -7.10 -20.71 26.52
CA GLN A 288 -8.29 -19.91 26.79
C GLN A 288 -7.93 -18.51 27.33
N SER A 289 -6.92 -18.42 28.19
CA SER A 289 -6.33 -17.15 28.67
C SER A 289 -5.66 -16.36 27.55
N LEU A 290 -4.91 -17.03 26.66
CA LEU A 290 -4.32 -16.37 25.48
C LEU A 290 -5.40 -15.88 24.49
N ARG A 291 -6.51 -16.62 24.35
CA ARG A 291 -7.65 -16.18 23.52
C ARG A 291 -8.42 -15.02 24.15
N SER A 292 -8.61 -15.01 25.47
CA SER A 292 -9.27 -13.91 26.16
C SER A 292 -8.42 -12.64 26.14
N SER A 293 -7.11 -12.75 26.41
CA SER A 293 -6.16 -11.63 26.29
C SER A 293 -6.08 -11.13 24.84
N ALA A 294 -5.98 -12.00 23.83
CA ALA A 294 -6.02 -11.56 22.44
C ALA A 294 -7.33 -10.83 22.05
N SER A 295 -8.47 -11.19 22.64
CA SER A 295 -9.73 -10.47 22.41
C SER A 295 -9.82 -9.15 23.19
N LYS A 296 -9.24 -9.09 24.39
CA LYS A 296 -9.19 -7.88 25.24
C LYS A 296 -8.25 -6.83 24.63
N LEU A 297 -7.11 -7.29 24.09
CA LEU A 297 -6.17 -6.50 23.31
C LEU A 297 -6.85 -5.75 22.16
N SER A 298 -7.80 -6.40 21.47
CA SER A 298 -8.50 -5.78 20.33
C SER A 298 -9.42 -4.63 20.73
N LEU A 299 -9.89 -4.57 21.99
CA LEU A 299 -10.82 -3.54 22.46
C LEU A 299 -10.12 -2.26 22.92
N ASP A 300 -9.01 -2.40 23.67
CA ASP A 300 -8.31 -1.25 24.27
C ASP A 300 -7.11 -0.74 23.44
N ALA A 301 -6.54 -1.57 22.56
CA ALA A 301 -5.43 -1.16 21.70
C ALA A 301 -5.72 0.12 20.88
N PRO A 302 -6.92 0.35 20.32
CA PRO A 302 -7.24 1.59 19.64
C PRO A 302 -6.99 2.83 20.48
N GLN A 303 -7.52 2.88 21.71
CA GLN A 303 -7.37 4.06 22.57
C GLN A 303 -5.91 4.28 22.98
N ARG A 304 -5.18 3.20 23.28
CA ARG A 304 -3.77 3.25 23.71
C ARG A 304 -2.85 3.72 22.57
N LEU A 305 -3.05 3.17 21.36
CA LEU A 305 -2.35 3.61 20.16
C LEU A 305 -2.71 5.05 19.76
N LEU A 306 -3.98 5.45 19.90
CA LEU A 306 -4.43 6.81 19.62
C LEU A 306 -3.68 7.82 20.50
N SER A 307 -3.63 7.58 21.81
CA SER A 307 -2.90 8.44 22.74
C SER A 307 -1.39 8.51 22.44
N TRP A 308 -0.81 7.44 21.90
CA TRP A 308 0.57 7.46 21.44
C TRP A 308 0.79 8.37 20.22
N VAL A 309 -0.02 8.24 19.17
CA VAL A 309 0.13 9.07 17.95
C VAL A 309 -0.23 10.54 18.20
N GLN A 310 -1.15 10.82 19.13
CA GLN A 310 -1.50 12.19 19.57
C GLN A 310 -0.30 12.91 20.21
N GLY A 311 0.61 12.16 20.83
CA GLY A 311 1.83 12.70 21.46
C GLY A 311 2.92 13.15 20.47
N PHE A 312 2.74 12.98 19.17
CA PHE A 312 3.76 13.30 18.17
C PHE A 312 3.88 14.82 17.95
N ASN A 313 5.05 15.28 17.51
CA ASN A 313 5.21 16.68 17.12
C ASN A 313 4.59 16.91 15.74
N TYR A 314 3.88 18.04 15.60
CA TYR A 314 3.31 18.41 14.31
C TYR A 314 4.40 18.94 13.39
N ARG A 315 4.66 18.23 12.29
CA ARG A 315 5.64 18.62 11.26
C ARG A 315 5.11 18.29 9.89
N ARG A 316 5.50 19.10 8.91
CA ARG A 316 5.25 18.91 7.48
C ARG A 316 6.57 18.87 6.73
N THR A 317 6.61 18.12 5.64
CA THR A 317 7.71 18.12 4.67
C THR A 317 7.52 19.28 3.67
N GLY A 318 8.50 19.51 2.79
CA GLY A 318 8.30 20.34 1.61
C GLY A 318 7.96 19.45 0.42
N GLY A 319 6.88 19.75 -0.30
CA GLY A 319 6.37 18.91 -1.39
C GLY A 319 4.95 18.44 -1.06
N SER A 320 4.79 17.15 -0.79
CA SER A 320 3.52 16.50 -0.40
C SER A 320 2.92 16.97 0.94
N ASP A 321 3.67 17.71 1.76
CA ASP A 321 3.39 18.03 3.18
C ASP A 321 3.32 16.79 4.12
N LEU A 322 3.33 15.57 3.60
CA LEU A 322 3.16 14.29 4.31
C LEU A 322 4.53 13.65 4.65
N ILE A 323 4.67 13.16 5.88
CA ILE A 323 5.80 12.36 6.34
C ILE A 323 5.43 10.87 6.26
N SER A 324 6.31 10.02 5.75
CA SER A 324 5.99 8.59 5.68
C SER A 324 5.57 7.99 7.03
N PRO A 325 4.55 7.11 7.08
CA PRO A 325 4.16 6.43 8.31
C PRO A 325 5.33 5.75 9.03
N LEU A 326 6.28 5.17 8.28
CA LEU A 326 7.50 4.60 8.85
C LEU A 326 8.36 5.66 9.56
N ALA A 327 8.60 6.81 8.92
CA ALA A 327 9.34 7.91 9.53
C ALA A 327 8.60 8.50 10.74
N ALA A 328 7.27 8.62 10.64
CA ALA A 328 6.44 9.09 11.74
C ALA A 328 6.58 8.18 12.97
N ALA A 329 6.51 6.86 12.79
CA ALA A 329 6.73 5.90 13.87
C ALA A 329 8.15 5.99 14.46
N ALA A 330 9.15 6.21 13.62
CA ALA A 330 10.56 6.23 14.03
C ALA A 330 10.96 7.50 14.79
N PHE A 331 10.39 8.64 14.43
CA PHE A 331 10.86 9.94 14.90
C PHE A 331 9.81 10.72 15.71
N GLY A 332 8.57 10.22 15.82
CA GLY A 332 7.51 10.89 16.58
C GLY A 332 7.12 12.25 15.99
N ASP A 333 7.24 12.39 14.67
CA ASP A 333 6.91 13.58 13.90
C ASP A 333 5.84 13.22 12.85
N GLY A 334 4.89 14.10 12.58
CA GLY A 334 3.88 13.85 11.54
C GLY A 334 2.76 14.89 11.54
N ASP A 335 2.17 15.09 10.37
CA ASP A 335 0.93 15.84 10.20
C ASP A 335 -0.32 14.96 10.43
N CYS A 336 -1.51 15.48 10.15
CA CYS A 336 -2.77 14.75 10.32
C CYS A 336 -2.84 13.49 9.44
N ASP A 337 -2.30 13.55 8.23
CA ASP A 337 -2.30 12.44 7.28
C ASP A 337 -1.34 11.34 7.74
N SER A 338 -0.10 11.70 8.05
CA SER A 338 0.96 10.79 8.50
C SER A 338 0.52 10.00 9.74
N ARG A 339 -0.04 10.70 10.74
CA ARG A 339 -0.48 10.09 11.99
C ARG A 339 -1.69 9.18 11.80
N SER A 340 -2.66 9.60 11.00
CA SER A 340 -3.86 8.82 10.74
C SER A 340 -3.52 7.54 9.96
N LEU A 341 -2.66 7.63 8.94
CA LEU A 341 -2.18 6.46 8.21
C LEU A 341 -1.38 5.50 9.10
N LEU A 342 -0.44 6.01 9.90
CA LEU A 342 0.31 5.19 10.85
C LEU A 342 -0.62 4.45 11.82
N TYR A 343 -1.55 5.18 12.42
CA TYR A 343 -2.52 4.62 13.36
C TYR A 343 -3.36 3.50 12.72
N ILE A 344 -3.87 3.73 11.50
CA ILE A 344 -4.64 2.75 10.73
C ILE A 344 -3.79 1.50 10.39
N ILE A 345 -2.54 1.68 9.93
CA ILE A 345 -1.66 0.54 9.62
C ILE A 345 -1.43 -0.34 10.85
N LEU A 346 -1.15 0.27 12.01
CA LEU A 346 -0.94 -0.46 13.26
C LEU A 346 -2.20 -1.22 13.71
N LEU A 347 -3.38 -0.60 13.59
CA LEU A 347 -4.65 -1.25 13.89
C LEU A 347 -4.91 -2.46 12.99
N ASN A 348 -4.63 -2.32 11.70
CA ASN A 348 -4.83 -3.39 10.73
C ASN A 348 -3.87 -4.56 10.98
N HIS A 349 -2.63 -4.30 11.42
CA HIS A 349 -1.71 -5.34 11.95
C HIS A 349 -2.27 -6.10 13.16
N TYR A 350 -3.16 -5.48 13.92
CA TYR A 350 -3.81 -6.08 15.09
C TYR A 350 -5.17 -6.70 14.75
N GLY A 351 -5.59 -6.66 13.48
CA GLY A 351 -6.88 -7.17 13.03
C GLY A 351 -8.07 -6.29 13.40
N VAL A 352 -7.82 -5.01 13.73
CA VAL A 352 -8.86 -4.02 14.02
C VAL A 352 -9.17 -3.26 12.73
N ASP A 353 -10.43 -3.32 12.29
CA ASP A 353 -10.84 -2.65 11.07
C ASP A 353 -10.81 -1.14 11.24
N SER A 354 -10.28 -0.46 10.24
CA SER A 354 -10.19 0.99 10.24
C SER A 354 -10.20 1.56 8.83
N ALA A 355 -10.50 2.85 8.74
CA ALA A 355 -10.54 3.61 7.50
C ALA A 355 -10.01 5.01 7.72
N LEU A 356 -9.52 5.62 6.65
CA LEU A 356 -9.06 7.00 6.67
C LEU A 356 -10.24 7.93 6.39
N MET A 357 -10.33 9.02 7.13
CA MET A 357 -11.26 10.11 6.89
C MET A 357 -10.46 11.34 6.48
N VAL A 358 -10.73 11.89 5.30
CA VAL A 358 -10.07 13.11 4.81
C VAL A 358 -11.09 14.16 4.40
N SER A 359 -10.74 15.42 4.58
CA SER A 359 -11.63 16.53 4.22
C SER A 359 -10.86 17.68 3.59
N ALA A 360 -11.19 17.99 2.33
CA ALA A 360 -10.67 19.18 1.66
C ALA A 360 -11.24 20.46 2.31
N VAL A 361 -12.48 20.38 2.82
CA VAL A 361 -13.16 21.51 3.49
C VAL A 361 -12.49 21.84 4.82
N TYR A 362 -12.14 20.83 5.61
CA TYR A 362 -11.46 21.01 6.88
C TYR A 362 -9.93 21.07 6.77
N SER A 363 -9.38 20.71 5.61
CA SER A 363 -7.92 20.56 5.39
C SER A 363 -7.29 19.69 6.47
N HIS A 364 -7.95 18.56 6.74
CA HIS A 364 -7.65 17.70 7.88
C HIS A 364 -7.89 16.22 7.57
N ALA A 365 -7.21 15.35 8.30
CA ALA A 365 -7.33 13.91 8.21
C ALA A 365 -7.44 13.27 9.60
N MET A 366 -8.28 12.25 9.72
CA MET A 366 -8.53 11.46 10.92
C MET A 366 -8.68 9.98 10.57
N ALA A 367 -8.80 9.13 11.58
CA ALA A 367 -9.16 7.73 11.40
C ALA A 367 -10.60 7.46 11.82
N ALA A 368 -11.19 6.41 11.26
CA ALA A 368 -12.39 5.75 11.74
C ALA A 368 -12.03 4.31 12.13
N VAL A 369 -12.48 3.84 13.30
CA VAL A 369 -12.06 2.56 13.88
C VAL A 369 -13.25 1.72 14.30
N ASP A 370 -13.21 0.43 13.98
CA ASP A 370 -14.18 -0.57 14.43
C ASP A 370 -13.85 -1.01 15.86
N THR A 371 -14.30 -0.19 16.81
CA THR A 371 -14.21 -0.51 18.24
C THR A 371 -15.48 -0.06 18.98
N GLU A 372 -15.65 -0.62 20.17
CA GLU A 372 -16.72 -0.26 21.08
C GLU A 372 -16.43 1.10 21.75
N GLY A 373 -17.49 1.81 22.14
CA GLY A 373 -17.35 3.08 22.83
C GLY A 373 -18.41 4.11 22.43
N PRO A 374 -18.61 5.14 23.28
CA PRO A 374 -19.48 6.26 22.97
C PRO A 374 -18.81 7.23 22.00
N GLY A 375 -19.61 8.13 21.40
CA GLY A 375 -19.11 9.26 20.62
C GLY A 375 -19.55 9.28 19.16
N ALA A 376 -18.91 10.15 18.39
CA ALA A 376 -19.13 10.34 16.97
C ALA A 376 -18.71 9.10 16.17
N ARG A 377 -19.58 8.70 15.24
CA ARG A 377 -19.35 7.56 14.34
C ARG A 377 -19.62 7.96 12.90
N ILE A 378 -18.90 7.33 11.98
CA ILE A 378 -19.11 7.47 10.54
C ILE A 378 -19.54 6.13 9.95
N ASN A 379 -20.42 6.18 8.95
CA ASN A 379 -20.92 4.99 8.26
C ASN A 379 -20.01 4.62 7.09
N ILE A 380 -19.56 3.36 7.06
CA ILE A 380 -18.77 2.77 5.97
C ILE A 380 -19.42 1.43 5.63
N ASP A 381 -20.03 1.34 4.45
CA ASP A 381 -20.70 0.13 3.95
C ASP A 381 -21.69 -0.51 4.94
N GLY A 382 -22.42 0.33 5.68
CA GLY A 382 -23.41 -0.09 6.68
C GLY A 382 -22.84 -0.35 8.07
N ARG A 383 -21.53 -0.16 8.27
CA ARG A 383 -20.85 -0.29 9.57
C ARG A 383 -20.57 1.08 10.17
N MET A 384 -20.80 1.23 11.46
CA MET A 384 -20.61 2.50 12.17
C MET A 384 -19.28 2.48 12.94
N LEU A 385 -18.25 3.10 12.38
CA LEU A 385 -16.91 3.16 12.98
C LEU A 385 -16.76 4.42 13.85
N LEU A 386 -16.06 4.33 14.98
CA LEU A 386 -15.76 5.48 15.85
C LEU A 386 -14.70 6.38 15.23
N VAL A 387 -14.93 7.69 15.28
CA VAL A 387 -13.94 8.69 14.85
C VAL A 387 -12.77 8.73 15.83
N ALA A 388 -11.55 8.88 15.33
CA ALA A 388 -10.32 9.03 16.10
C ALA A 388 -9.52 10.22 15.58
N GLU A 389 -9.52 11.31 16.35
CA GLU A 389 -8.73 12.52 16.10
C GLU A 389 -7.28 12.31 16.54
N THR A 390 -6.33 12.33 15.62
CA THR A 390 -4.93 11.97 15.87
C THR A 390 -4.01 13.17 16.19
N THR A 391 -4.53 14.40 16.10
CA THR A 391 -3.76 15.62 16.31
C THR A 391 -4.09 16.38 17.59
N ASP A 392 -5.28 16.16 18.16
CA ASP A 392 -5.69 16.73 19.44
C ASP A 392 -5.69 15.67 20.55
N ASP A 393 -5.41 16.08 21.80
CA ASP A 393 -5.50 15.22 22.98
C ASP A 393 -6.97 15.03 23.41
N VAL A 394 -7.68 14.19 22.67
CA VAL A 394 -9.09 13.85 22.93
C VAL A 394 -9.32 12.34 22.87
N ALA A 395 -10.31 11.87 23.62
CA ALA A 395 -10.70 10.46 23.61
C ALA A 395 -11.23 10.02 22.24
N ILE A 396 -11.14 8.73 21.93
CA ILE A 396 -11.79 8.15 20.76
C ILE A 396 -13.30 8.44 20.79
N GLY A 397 -13.89 8.69 19.63
CA GLY A 397 -15.27 9.14 19.47
C GLY A 397 -15.47 10.64 19.70
N MET A 398 -14.43 11.41 20.01
CA MET A 398 -14.51 12.86 20.11
C MET A 398 -14.03 13.51 18.80
N ILE A 399 -14.77 14.54 18.36
CA ILE A 399 -14.45 15.36 17.20
C ILE A 399 -14.86 16.81 17.50
N ALA A 400 -14.10 17.77 16.98
CA ALA A 400 -14.44 19.18 17.10
C ALA A 400 -15.83 19.47 16.49
N SER A 401 -16.63 20.29 17.17
CA SER A 401 -18.04 20.50 16.78
C SER A 401 -18.21 21.16 15.40
N ASP A 402 -17.23 21.96 14.99
CA ASP A 402 -17.17 22.60 13.67
C ASP A 402 -16.72 21.64 12.55
N MET A 403 -16.10 20.51 12.92
CA MET A 403 -15.69 19.42 12.03
C MET A 403 -16.66 18.23 12.00
N ALA A 404 -17.73 18.27 12.81
CA ALA A 404 -18.62 17.13 13.04
C ALA A 404 -19.62 16.81 11.91
N ASP A 405 -19.61 17.55 10.79
CA ASP A 405 -20.51 17.30 9.66
C ASP A 405 -20.00 16.14 8.79
N PRO A 406 -20.64 14.95 8.85
CA PRO A 406 -20.13 13.76 8.15
C PRO A 406 -20.16 13.92 6.62
N ALA A 407 -20.95 14.84 6.06
CA ALA A 407 -21.03 15.04 4.62
C ALA A 407 -19.80 15.73 4.03
N LYS A 408 -18.91 16.26 4.87
CA LYS A 408 -17.65 16.92 4.47
C LYS A 408 -16.43 16.01 4.58
N TRP A 409 -16.64 14.75 4.94
CA TRP A 409 -15.60 13.75 5.07
C TRP A 409 -15.70 12.75 3.93
N THR A 410 -14.60 12.62 3.18
CA THR A 410 -14.39 11.51 2.26
C THR A 410 -13.77 10.36 3.06
N VAL A 411 -14.43 9.21 3.04
CA VAL A 411 -13.93 8.02 3.72
C VAL A 411 -13.25 7.09 2.73
N ILE A 412 -12.06 6.63 3.09
CA ILE A 412 -11.18 5.84 2.24
C ILE A 412 -10.89 4.53 2.97
N SER A 413 -11.39 3.42 2.43
CA SER A 413 -10.98 2.09 2.88
C SER A 413 -9.60 1.79 2.30
N LEU A 414 -8.61 1.60 3.18
CA LEU A 414 -7.22 1.34 2.77
C LEU A 414 -6.91 -0.16 2.66
N MET A 415 -7.72 -0.99 3.31
CA MET A 415 -7.79 -2.41 3.02
C MET A 415 -9.08 -2.68 2.28
N GLU A 416 -8.98 -3.12 1.03
CA GLU A 416 -10.06 -3.87 0.43
C GLU A 416 -10.00 -5.26 1.06
N LYS A 417 -10.92 -5.52 1.99
CA LYS A 417 -11.16 -6.88 2.49
C LYS A 417 -11.75 -7.68 1.34
N GLU A 418 -10.85 -8.25 0.54
CA GLU A 418 -11.05 -9.17 -0.56
C GLU A 418 -12.37 -9.06 -1.33
N PRO A 419 -12.37 -8.50 -2.55
CA PRO A 419 -13.31 -8.93 -3.58
C PRO A 419 -12.95 -10.29 -4.21
N TRP A 420 -11.89 -10.97 -3.74
CA TRP A 420 -11.18 -12.05 -4.46
C TRP A 420 -11.40 -13.49 -3.96
N ASN A 421 -12.47 -13.77 -3.19
CA ASN A 421 -12.89 -15.15 -2.83
C ASN A 421 -13.95 -15.72 -3.77
#